data_AF-A0A1Y1QA19-F1
#
_entry.id   AF-A0A1Y1QA19-F1
#
_cell.length_a   1.000
_cell.length_b   1.000
_cell.length_c   1.000
_cell.angle_alpha   90.00
_cell.angle_beta   90.00
_cell.angle_gamma   90.00
#
_symmetry.space_group_name_H-M   'P 1'
#
loop_
_entity.id
_entity.type
_entity.pdbx_description
1 polymer ?
#
loop_
_entity_poly.entity_id
_entity_poly.type
_entity_poly.pdbx_seq_one_letter_code
_entity_poly.pdbx_strand_id
1 'polypeptide(L)'
;MPKLKVGTVFPTDAEDAQIRAGIAADPDTYEVTSAEDWARMRPIGRPKAASPKVSVTIRYSAEVVEFFKASGDGWQTRMDAVLREYVTQHKAA
;
A
#
# COMPACT_ATOMS: atom_id res chain seq x y z
N MET A 1 -1.68 -19.58 7.59
CA MET A 1 -2.61 -18.53 8.01
C MET A 1 -2.33 -18.21 9.47
N PRO A 2 -2.34 -16.93 9.90
CA PRO A 2 -2.17 -16.61 11.31
C PRO A 2 -3.26 -17.28 12.13
N LYS A 3 -2.90 -17.83 13.30
CA LYS A 3 -3.87 -18.46 14.21
C LYS A 3 -4.77 -17.37 14.80
N LEU A 4 -6.06 -17.67 14.89
CA LEU A 4 -7.03 -16.79 15.52
C LEU A 4 -6.71 -16.62 17.01
N LYS A 5 -7.16 -15.49 17.57
CA LYS A 5 -6.96 -15.20 19.00
C LYS A 5 -7.75 -16.20 19.85
N VAL A 6 -7.22 -16.54 21.02
CA VAL A 6 -7.94 -17.38 21.99
C VAL A 6 -9.22 -16.65 22.39
N GLY A 7 -10.37 -17.34 22.30
CA GLY A 7 -11.69 -16.77 22.59
C GLY A 7 -12.43 -16.16 21.38
N THR A 8 -11.92 -16.29 20.15
CA THR A 8 -12.71 -15.93 18.95
C THR A 8 -13.92 -16.85 18.83
N VAL A 9 -15.12 -16.26 18.89
CA VAL A 9 -16.41 -16.95 18.66
C VAL A 9 -16.81 -16.76 17.20
N PHE A 10 -17.25 -17.84 16.56
CA PHE A 10 -17.89 -17.80 15.24
C PHE A 10 -19.40 -17.99 15.43
N PRO A 11 -20.22 -17.35 14.58
CA PRO A 11 -21.63 -17.69 14.51
C PRO A 11 -21.82 -19.19 14.27
N THR A 12 -22.83 -19.75 14.92
CA THR A 12 -23.36 -21.07 14.61
C THR A 12 -24.17 -21.02 13.31
N ASP A 13 -24.44 -22.17 12.70
CA ASP A 13 -25.26 -22.24 11.47
C ASP A 13 -26.66 -21.62 11.66
N ALA A 14 -27.23 -21.75 12.87
CA ALA A 14 -28.52 -21.17 13.22
C ALA A 14 -28.46 -19.63 13.31
N GLU A 15 -27.39 -19.10 13.90
CA GLU A 15 -27.14 -17.66 13.97
C GLU A 15 -26.84 -17.08 12.58
N ASP A 16 -26.06 -17.77 11.75
CA ASP A 16 -25.84 -17.39 10.35
C ASP A 16 -27.12 -17.40 9.51
N ALA A 17 -28.04 -18.32 9.78
CA ALA A 17 -29.36 -18.31 9.14
C ALA A 17 -30.19 -17.09 9.57
N GLN A 18 -30.15 -16.73 10.87
CA GLN A 18 -30.83 -15.53 11.38
C GLN A 18 -30.23 -14.24 10.80
N ILE A 19 -28.91 -14.15 10.67
CA ILE A 19 -28.21 -13.01 10.06
C ILE A 19 -28.65 -12.86 8.59
N ARG A 20 -28.65 -13.95 7.81
CA ARG A 20 -29.11 -13.94 6.42
C ARG A 20 -30.58 -13.54 6.27
N ALA A 21 -31.44 -14.02 7.16
CA ALA A 21 -32.85 -13.63 7.15
C ALA A 21 -33.05 -12.13 7.44
N GLY A 22 -32.26 -11.56 8.36
CA GLY A 22 -32.27 -10.12 8.64
C GLY A 22 -31.82 -9.28 7.46
N ILE A 23 -30.72 -9.69 6.79
CA ILE A 23 -30.21 -9.07 5.56
C ILE A 23 -31.29 -9.07 4.48
N ALA A 24 -31.93 -10.22 4.22
CA ALA A 24 -32.96 -10.34 3.18
C ALA A 24 -34.25 -9.55 3.48
N ALA A 25 -34.53 -9.26 4.76
CA ALA A 25 -35.69 -8.48 5.18
C ALA A 25 -35.49 -6.96 5.08
N ASP A 26 -34.25 -6.49 4.95
CA ASP A 26 -33.92 -5.07 4.85
C ASP A 26 -33.77 -4.63 3.38
N PRO A 27 -34.72 -3.85 2.83
CA PRO A 27 -34.66 -3.39 1.44
C PRO A 27 -33.53 -2.41 1.15
N ASP A 28 -32.94 -1.78 2.18
CA ASP A 28 -31.80 -0.84 2.02
C ASP A 28 -30.45 -1.55 2.12
N THR A 29 -30.42 -2.85 2.47
CA THR A 29 -29.17 -3.60 2.56
C THR A 29 -28.63 -3.91 1.16
N TYR A 30 -27.45 -3.36 0.86
CA TYR A 30 -26.70 -3.67 -0.35
C TYR A 30 -25.79 -4.89 -0.13
N GLU A 31 -26.07 -5.99 -0.83
CA GLU A 31 -25.23 -7.19 -0.82
C GLU A 31 -24.36 -7.29 -2.07
N VAL A 32 -23.05 -7.47 -1.87
CA VAL A 32 -22.08 -7.68 -2.96
C VAL A 32 -22.05 -9.17 -3.33
N THR A 33 -23.02 -9.62 -4.12
CA THR A 33 -23.20 -11.04 -4.45
C THR A 33 -22.57 -11.44 -5.77
N SER A 34 -22.28 -10.50 -6.67
CA SER A 34 -21.72 -10.80 -8.00
C SER A 34 -20.23 -10.49 -8.10
N ALA A 35 -19.52 -11.30 -8.90
CA ALA A 35 -18.12 -11.02 -9.25
C ALA A 35 -17.96 -9.68 -10.00
N GLU A 36 -19.01 -9.23 -10.69
CA GLU A 36 -19.05 -7.96 -11.40
C GLU A 36 -19.09 -6.76 -10.43
N ASP A 37 -19.85 -6.87 -9.33
CA ASP A 37 -19.88 -5.83 -8.28
C ASP A 37 -18.52 -5.71 -7.61
N TRP A 38 -17.88 -6.84 -7.31
CA TRP A 38 -16.51 -6.88 -6.80
C TRP A 38 -15.51 -6.23 -7.76
N ALA A 39 -15.65 -6.44 -9.07
CA ALA A 39 -14.77 -5.85 -10.08
C ALA A 39 -14.96 -4.33 -10.23
N ARG A 40 -16.17 -3.81 -9.97
CA ARG A 40 -16.47 -2.37 -10.01
C ARG A 40 -15.93 -1.62 -8.80
N MET A 41 -15.70 -2.30 -7.68
CA MET A 41 -15.08 -1.72 -6.50
C MET A 41 -13.61 -1.39 -6.76
N ARG A 42 -13.33 -0.13 -7.10
CA ARG A 42 -11.96 0.36 -7.27
C ARG A 42 -11.31 0.57 -5.90
N PRO A 43 -10.05 0.17 -5.70
CA PRO A 43 -9.31 0.50 -4.49
C PRO A 43 -9.26 2.02 -4.30
N ILE A 44 -9.72 2.50 -3.15
CA ILE A 44 -9.62 3.91 -2.79
C ILE A 44 -8.15 4.18 -2.45
N GLY A 45 -7.45 4.90 -3.32
CA GLY A 45 -6.04 5.23 -3.13
C GLY A 45 -5.42 5.95 -4.33
N ARG A 46 -4.23 6.53 -4.12
CA ARG A 46 -3.45 7.13 -5.22
C ARG A 46 -3.13 6.03 -6.24
N PRO A 47 -3.26 6.29 -7.55
CA PRO A 47 -2.80 5.37 -8.58
C PRO A 47 -1.35 4.95 -8.32
N LYS A 48 -1.04 3.67 -8.55
CA LYS A 48 0.34 3.18 -8.45
C LYS A 48 1.22 3.99 -9.39
N ALA A 49 2.35 4.48 -8.90
CA ALA A 49 3.33 5.15 -9.75
C ALA A 49 3.87 4.15 -10.79
N ALA A 50 4.00 4.59 -12.06
CA ALA A 50 4.52 3.75 -13.14
C ALA A 50 5.97 3.30 -12.89
N SER A 51 6.76 4.13 -12.20
CA SER A 51 8.13 3.82 -11.80
C SER A 51 8.33 4.29 -10.35
N PRO A 52 8.07 3.43 -9.35
CA PRO A 52 8.27 3.77 -7.95
C PRO A 52 9.76 3.82 -7.61
N LYS A 53 10.14 4.66 -6.65
CA LYS A 53 11.48 4.61 -6.06
C LYS A 53 11.68 3.26 -5.37
N VAL A 54 12.85 2.66 -5.57
CA VAL A 54 13.20 1.38 -4.93
C VAL A 54 13.89 1.66 -3.61
N SER A 55 13.37 1.09 -2.51
CA SER A 55 14.03 1.16 -1.21
C SER A 55 15.16 0.13 -1.15
N VAL A 56 16.38 0.60 -0.95
CA VAL A 56 17.58 -0.23 -0.81
C VAL A 56 18.34 0.14 0.45
N THR A 57 18.97 -0.84 1.09
CA THR A 57 19.91 -0.59 2.20
C THR A 57 21.32 -0.52 1.63
N ILE A 58 21.91 0.67 1.60
CA ILE A 58 23.24 0.94 1.05
C ILE A 58 24.05 1.77 2.05
N ARG A 59 25.38 1.57 2.05
CA ARG A 59 26.31 2.39 2.82
C ARG A 59 26.94 3.43 1.90
N TYR A 60 26.85 4.70 2.27
CA TYR A 60 27.56 5.80 1.64
C TYR A 60 28.76 6.21 2.49
N SER A 61 29.74 6.90 1.89
CA SER A 61 30.82 7.51 2.65
C SER A 61 30.28 8.58 3.62
N ALA A 62 30.92 8.72 4.78
CA ALA A 62 30.48 9.66 5.80
C ALA A 62 30.45 11.11 5.27
N GLU A 63 31.49 11.51 4.54
CA GLU A 63 31.59 12.84 3.93
C GLU A 63 30.39 13.19 3.03
N VAL A 64 29.95 12.24 2.18
CA VAL A 64 28.81 12.45 1.29
C VAL A 64 27.53 12.66 2.08
N VAL A 65 27.29 11.82 3.09
CA VAL A 65 26.09 11.90 3.93
C VAL A 65 26.06 13.22 4.70
N GLU A 66 27.18 13.63 5.29
CA GLU A 66 27.27 14.85 6.07
C GLU A 66 27.13 16.10 5.19
N PHE A 67 27.73 16.11 4.00
CA PHE A 67 27.54 17.20 3.02
C PHE A 67 26.06 17.40 2.67
N PHE A 68 25.35 16.33 2.32
CA PHE A 68 23.94 16.47 1.98
C PHE A 68 23.10 16.79 3.21
N LYS A 69 23.30 16.16 4.37
CA LYS A 69 22.56 16.51 5.60
C LYS A 69 22.68 17.97 5.99
N ALA A 70 23.86 18.59 5.80
CA ALA A 70 24.08 20.00 6.08
C ALA A 70 23.15 20.93 5.26
N SER A 71 22.61 20.47 4.13
CA SER A 71 21.63 21.21 3.34
C SER A 71 20.21 21.24 3.94
N GLY A 72 19.98 20.56 5.06
CA GLY A 72 18.71 20.56 5.80
C GLY A 72 17.64 19.64 5.22
N ASP A 73 16.36 20.01 5.41
CA ASP A 73 15.23 19.20 4.99
C ASP A 73 15.27 18.88 3.49
N GLY A 74 14.92 17.64 3.15
CA GLY A 74 14.95 17.14 1.78
C GLY A 74 16.36 16.80 1.26
N TRP A 75 17.36 16.65 2.12
CA TRP A 75 18.72 16.30 1.70
C TRP A 75 18.80 14.99 0.90
N GLN A 76 17.99 13.98 1.26
CA GLN A 76 17.90 12.73 0.49
C GLN A 76 17.36 12.95 -0.92
N THR A 77 16.39 13.86 -1.09
CA THR A 77 15.85 14.23 -2.40
C THR A 77 16.90 14.93 -3.25
N ARG A 78 17.73 15.80 -2.65
CA ARG A 78 18.85 16.43 -3.35
C ARG A 78 19.92 15.42 -3.75
N MET A 79 20.26 14.48 -2.86
CA MET A 79 21.18 13.40 -3.17
C MET A 79 20.67 12.53 -4.34
N ASP A 80 19.39 12.16 -4.33
CA ASP A 80 18.73 11.41 -5.42
C ASP A 80 18.77 12.16 -6.76
N ALA A 81 18.61 13.49 -6.75
CA ALA A 81 18.69 14.32 -7.96
C ALA A 81 20.10 14.28 -8.58
N VAL A 82 21.16 14.36 -7.76
CA VAL A 82 22.56 14.26 -8.23
C VAL A 82 22.84 12.87 -8.80
N LEU A 83 22.39 11.80 -8.14
CA LEU A 83 22.54 10.43 -8.66
C LEU A 83 21.81 10.24 -9.98
N ARG A 84 20.62 10.83 -10.12
CA ARG A 84 19.85 10.79 -11.37
C ARG A 84 20.55 11.52 -12.50
N GLU A 85 21.13 12.69 -12.22
CA GLU A 85 21.92 13.44 -13.19
C GLU A 85 23.13 12.62 -13.68
N TYR A 86 23.86 12.00 -12.75
CA TYR A 86 24.97 11.10 -13.08
C TYR A 86 24.52 9.98 -14.02
N VAL A 87 23.38 9.33 -13.72
CA VAL A 87 22.80 8.29 -14.59
C VAL A 87 22.46 8.85 -15.97
N THR A 88 21.83 10.02 -16.07
CA THR A 88 21.49 10.64 -17.36
C THR A 88 22.73 10.93 -18.20
N GLN A 89 23.79 11.46 -17.60
CA GLN A 89 25.04 11.78 -18.30
C GLN A 89 25.75 10.53 -18.84
N HIS A 90 25.71 9.42 -18.10
CA HIS A 90 26.44 8.19 -18.45
C HIS A 90 25.61 7.17 -19.24
N LYS A 91 24.29 7.37 -19.34
CA LYS A 91 23.41 6.53 -20.16
C LYS A 91 23.41 6.93 -21.65
N ALA A 92 23.94 8.11 -21.97
CA ALA A 92 24.05 8.62 -23.33
C ALA A 92 25.39 8.28 -24.03
N ALA A 93 26.28 7.55 -23.35
CA ALA A 93 27.51 6.97 -23.89
C ALA A 93 27.32 5.45 -24.10
#